data_AF-A0A182YPN6-F1
#
_entry.id   AF-A0A182YPN6-F1
#
_cell.length_a   1.000
_cell.length_b   1.000
_cell.length_c   1.000
_cell.angle_alpha   90.00
_cell.angle_beta   90.00
_cell.angle_gamma   90.00
#
_symmetry.space_group_name_H-M   'P 1'
#
loop_
_entity.id
_entity.type
_entity.pdbx_description
1 polymer ?
#
loop_
_entity_poly.entity_id
_entity_poly.type
_entity_poly.pdbx_seq_one_letter_code
_entity_poly.pdbx_strand_id
1 'polypeptide(L)'
;MQNRLLGVPDDGCEPCSCSDLGALENNVCDVTTGQCICKPRYGGRRCDECDVGFGNLDLDCPACACSVNGSVSLMCNVVSGQCECNIGTEGIHCDRCQEGFFGLSEEQPGACE
;
A
#
# COMPACT_ATOMS: atom_id res chain seq x y z
N MET A 1 -11.35 -40.96 -35.07
CA MET A 1 -12.60 -40.57 -34.37
C MET A 1 -12.37 -39.21 -33.72
N GLN A 2 -13.35 -38.31 -33.78
CA GLN A 2 -13.19 -36.84 -33.71
C GLN A 2 -12.83 -36.21 -32.35
N ASN A 3 -11.90 -35.24 -32.40
CA ASN A 3 -11.88 -33.84 -31.90
C ASN A 3 -12.57 -33.36 -30.59
N ARG A 4 -11.77 -32.66 -29.75
CA ARG A 4 -11.97 -31.44 -28.92
C ARG A 4 -13.08 -31.34 -27.84
N LEU A 5 -12.65 -31.05 -26.60
CA LEU A 5 -13.23 -30.06 -25.64
C LEU A 5 -12.07 -29.52 -24.77
N LEU A 6 -11.57 -28.29 -24.91
CA LEU A 6 -12.09 -27.01 -24.38
C LEU A 6 -12.24 -27.00 -22.85
N GLY A 7 -11.35 -26.24 -22.18
CA GLY A 7 -11.50 -25.65 -20.84
C GLY A 7 -12.14 -26.52 -19.77
N VAL A 8 -11.33 -27.12 -18.90
CA VAL A 8 -11.78 -27.43 -17.54
C VAL A 8 -11.53 -26.14 -16.75
N PRO A 9 -12.55 -25.39 -16.31
CA PRO A 9 -12.34 -24.53 -15.16
C PRO A 9 -12.03 -25.50 -14.01
N ASP A 10 -10.88 -25.35 -13.37
CA ASP A 10 -10.63 -26.00 -12.08
C ASP A 10 -11.66 -25.43 -11.08
N ASP A 11 -12.85 -26.05 -11.03
CA ASP A 11 -13.88 -25.86 -10.00
C ASP A 11 -13.41 -26.53 -8.69
N GLY A 12 -12.20 -26.17 -8.25
CA GLY A 12 -11.50 -26.71 -7.09
C GLY A 12 -11.18 -25.63 -6.06
N CYS A 13 -10.89 -26.05 -4.82
CA CYS A 13 -10.46 -25.11 -3.78
C CYS A 13 -9.14 -24.42 -4.19
N GLU A 14 -9.12 -23.09 -4.19
CA GLU A 14 -7.89 -22.31 -4.38
C GLU A 14 -7.07 -22.25 -3.08
N PRO A 15 -5.73 -22.33 -3.16
CA PRO A 15 -4.87 -22.17 -1.99
C PRO A 15 -4.93 -20.73 -1.43
N CYS A 16 -4.93 -20.58 -0.10
CA CYS A 16 -4.92 -19.27 0.57
C CYS A 16 -3.74 -18.39 0.12
N SER A 17 -2.54 -18.96 0.05
CA SER A 17 -1.31 -18.26 -0.35
C SER A 17 -1.01 -17.03 0.52
N CYS A 18 -1.19 -17.16 1.84
CA CYS A 18 -0.91 -16.08 2.78
C CYS A 18 0.59 -15.78 2.82
N SER A 19 0.96 -14.51 2.86
CA SER A 19 2.34 -14.04 2.94
C SER A 19 2.92 -14.24 4.34
N ASP A 20 4.08 -14.88 4.43
CA ASP A 20 4.79 -15.07 5.70
C ASP A 20 5.21 -13.72 6.35
N LEU A 21 5.37 -12.68 5.52
CA LEU A 21 5.72 -11.34 5.99
C LEU A 21 4.56 -10.72 6.79
N GLY A 22 3.36 -10.72 6.22
CA GLY A 22 2.23 -9.98 6.77
C GLY A 22 1.12 -10.82 7.41
N ALA A 23 1.09 -12.14 7.26
CA ALA A 23 0.05 -12.97 7.87
C ALA A 23 0.36 -13.32 9.34
N LEU A 24 -0.66 -13.35 10.20
CA LEU A 24 -0.56 -13.79 11.59
C LEU A 24 -0.43 -15.32 11.70
N GLU A 25 -1.13 -16.04 10.84
CA GLU A 25 -1.09 -17.50 10.77
C GLU A 25 -0.77 -17.97 9.35
N ASN A 26 0.10 -18.97 9.25
CA ASN A 26 0.57 -19.46 7.95
C ASN A 26 -0.55 -20.19 7.21
N ASN A 27 -0.93 -19.69 6.04
CA ASN A 27 -1.91 -20.28 5.13
C ASN A 27 -3.29 -20.59 5.76
N VAL A 28 -3.70 -19.83 6.77
CA VAL A 28 -5.07 -19.85 7.30
C VAL A 28 -5.83 -18.66 6.71
N CYS A 29 -6.93 -18.93 6.01
CA CYS A 29 -7.78 -17.91 5.42
C CYS A 29 -9.27 -18.25 5.54
N ASP A 30 -10.11 -17.22 5.41
CA ASP A 30 -11.56 -17.40 5.34
C ASP A 30 -11.96 -18.27 4.15
N VAL A 31 -12.80 -19.27 4.39
CA VAL A 31 -13.14 -20.32 3.40
C VAL A 31 -13.97 -19.81 2.22
N THR A 32 -14.59 -18.63 2.34
CA THR A 32 -15.45 -18.07 1.30
C THR A 32 -14.74 -17.01 0.47
N THR A 33 -13.95 -16.16 1.13
CA THR A 33 -13.29 -14.99 0.53
C THR A 33 -11.81 -15.24 0.23
N GLY A 34 -11.20 -16.24 0.89
CA GLY A 34 -9.77 -16.48 0.84
C GLY A 34 -8.94 -15.44 1.62
N GLN A 35 -9.57 -14.59 2.43
CA GLN A 35 -8.88 -13.54 3.19
C GLN A 35 -8.04 -14.14 4.31
N CYS A 36 -6.74 -13.89 4.27
CA CYS A 36 -5.81 -14.26 5.33
C CYS A 36 -5.96 -13.34 6.56
N ILE A 37 -5.59 -13.84 7.73
CA ILE A 37 -5.55 -13.03 8.96
C ILE A 37 -4.25 -12.22 8.94
N CYS A 38 -4.32 -10.91 8.71
CA CYS A 38 -3.14 -10.06 8.59
C CYS A 38 -2.65 -9.53 9.95
N LYS A 39 -1.33 -9.40 10.10
CA LYS A 39 -0.65 -8.66 11.16
C LYS A 39 -1.09 -7.18 11.08
N PRO A 40 -1.00 -6.44 12.20
CA PRO A 40 -1.25 -5.01 12.16
C PRO A 40 -0.40 -4.32 11.08
N ARG A 41 -1.02 -3.42 10.31
CA ARG A 41 -0.42 -2.60 9.23
C ARG A 41 -0.24 -3.31 7.89
N TYR A 42 -0.55 -4.61 7.81
CA TYR A 42 -0.55 -5.39 6.58
C TYR A 42 -1.97 -5.61 6.08
N GLY A 43 -2.15 -5.63 4.77
CA GLY A 43 -3.43 -5.70 4.09
C GLY A 43 -3.40 -6.56 2.84
N GLY A 44 -4.50 -6.52 2.08
CA GLY A 44 -4.72 -7.37 0.92
C GLY A 44 -5.17 -8.79 1.29
N ARG A 45 -5.68 -9.53 0.30
CA ARG A 45 -6.21 -10.89 0.50
C ARG A 45 -5.17 -11.82 1.12
N ARG A 46 -3.91 -11.63 0.75
CA ARG A 46 -2.77 -12.48 1.14
C ARG A 46 -1.88 -11.85 2.20
N CYS A 47 -2.18 -10.65 2.72
CA CYS A 47 -1.31 -9.93 3.64
C CYS A 47 0.08 -9.62 3.04
N ASP A 48 0.13 -9.38 1.74
CA ASP A 48 1.34 -9.14 0.94
C ASP A 48 1.53 -7.67 0.53
N GLU A 49 0.67 -6.79 1.03
CA GLU A 49 0.75 -5.34 0.89
C GLU A 49 0.57 -4.66 2.25
N CYS A 50 0.88 -3.37 2.31
CA CYS A 50 0.56 -2.57 3.48
C CYS A 50 -0.93 -2.19 3.47
N ASP A 51 -1.52 -2.09 4.67
CA ASP A 51 -2.89 -1.64 4.85
C ASP A 51 -3.02 -0.14 4.56
N VAL A 52 -4.24 0.34 4.40
CA VAL A 52 -4.53 1.76 4.16
C VAL A 52 -3.95 2.63 5.28
N GLY A 53 -3.23 3.68 4.90
CA GLY A 53 -2.52 4.56 5.84
C GLY A 53 -1.13 4.05 6.25
N PHE A 54 -0.69 2.93 5.70
CA PHE A 54 0.66 2.40 5.83
C PHE A 54 1.28 2.18 4.45
N GLY A 55 2.61 2.18 4.38
CA GLY A 55 3.29 1.94 3.11
C GLY A 55 4.74 1.56 3.31
N ASN A 56 5.40 1.16 2.22
CA ASN A 56 6.78 0.65 2.22
C ASN A 56 6.90 -0.73 2.88
N LEU A 57 6.69 -1.78 2.07
CA LEU A 57 6.73 -3.17 2.52
C LEU A 57 8.12 -3.58 3.03
N ASP A 58 9.18 -3.02 2.46
CA ASP A 58 10.57 -3.30 2.85
C ASP A 58 10.92 -2.76 4.25
N LEU A 59 10.09 -1.87 4.81
CA LEU A 59 10.26 -1.24 6.12
C LEU A 59 9.21 -1.65 7.15
N ASP A 60 8.55 -2.79 6.97
CA ASP A 60 7.48 -3.29 7.85
C ASP A 60 6.26 -2.35 7.94
N CYS A 61 5.86 -1.79 6.80
CA CYS A 61 4.65 -0.97 6.65
C CYS A 61 4.54 0.12 7.73
N PRO A 62 5.49 1.08 7.82
CA PRO A 62 5.34 2.26 8.67
C PRO A 62 4.08 3.04 8.31
N ALA A 63 3.54 3.77 9.29
CA ALA A 63 2.44 4.69 9.05
C ALA A 63 2.89 5.76 8.04
N CYS A 64 2.00 6.13 7.12
CA CYS A 64 2.24 7.24 6.22
C CYS A 64 2.46 8.51 7.04
N ALA A 65 3.54 9.24 6.72
CA ALA A 65 3.90 10.50 7.36
C ALA A 65 3.89 11.66 6.36
N CYS A 66 2.90 11.67 5.47
CA CYS A 66 2.77 12.71 4.46
C CYS A 66 2.54 14.08 5.12
N SER A 67 3.28 15.08 4.68
CA SER A 67 3.14 16.47 5.11
C SER A 67 1.74 16.99 4.80
N VAL A 68 1.05 17.50 5.82
CA VAL A 68 -0.30 18.08 5.69
C VAL A 68 -0.32 19.22 4.67
N ASN A 69 0.75 20.02 4.63
CA ASN A 69 0.83 21.22 3.78
C ASN A 69 1.56 20.95 2.45
N GLY A 70 2.36 19.89 2.40
CA GLY A 70 3.16 19.55 1.23
C GLY A 70 2.57 18.44 0.36
N SER A 71 1.56 17.72 0.83
CA SER A 71 0.95 16.59 0.11
C SER A 71 -0.49 16.87 -0.30
N VAL A 72 -0.97 16.14 -1.30
CA VAL A 72 -2.38 16.15 -1.74
C VAL A 72 -3.28 15.46 -0.72
N SER A 73 -2.75 14.46 -0.01
CA SER A 73 -3.45 13.75 1.06
C SER A 73 -2.48 13.20 2.10
N LEU A 74 -3.01 12.68 3.21
CA LEU A 74 -2.23 11.98 4.23
C LEU A 74 -1.96 10.51 3.90
N MET A 75 -2.49 10.02 2.76
CA MET A 75 -2.27 8.66 2.29
C MET A 75 -1.00 8.60 1.44
N CYS A 76 -0.29 7.50 1.57
CA CYS A 76 0.88 7.18 0.77
C CYS A 76 0.65 5.92 -0.05
N ASN A 77 1.47 5.72 -1.08
CA ASN A 77 1.45 4.49 -1.85
C ASN A 77 1.84 3.30 -0.95
N VAL A 78 0.98 2.27 -0.90
CA VAL A 78 1.17 1.11 0.01
C VAL A 78 2.44 0.31 -0.25
N VAL A 79 3.03 0.40 -1.44
CA VAL A 79 4.26 -0.34 -1.79
C VAL A 79 5.51 0.49 -1.54
N SER A 80 5.54 1.75 -1.99
CA SER A 80 6.74 2.61 -1.92
C SER A 80 6.80 3.51 -0.70
N GLY A 81 5.66 3.75 -0.05
CA GLY A 81 5.52 4.77 1.00
C GLY A 81 5.53 6.21 0.48
N GLN A 82 5.59 6.43 -0.85
CA GLN A 82 5.62 7.77 -1.44
C GLN A 82 4.26 8.46 -1.31
N CYS A 83 4.28 9.67 -0.77
CA CYS A 83 3.15 10.58 -0.73
C CYS A 83 2.97 11.29 -2.08
N GLU A 84 1.75 11.67 -2.41
CA GLU A 84 1.50 12.53 -3.58
C GLU A 84 1.80 13.99 -3.21
N CYS A 85 2.86 14.56 -3.79
CA CYS A 85 3.33 15.91 -3.45
C CYS A 85 2.59 17.00 -4.24
N ASN A 86 2.33 18.12 -3.57
CA ASN A 86 1.87 19.35 -4.21
C ASN A 86 2.96 19.94 -5.12
N ILE A 87 2.57 20.89 -5.97
CA ILE A 87 3.54 21.62 -6.80
C ILE A 87 4.54 22.35 -5.89
N GLY A 88 5.83 22.28 -6.22
CA GLY A 88 6.91 22.92 -5.47
C GLY A 88 7.39 22.16 -4.24
N THR A 89 6.79 21.01 -3.90
CA THR A 89 7.24 20.14 -2.78
C THR A 89 7.80 18.82 -3.30
N GLU A 90 8.64 18.17 -2.50
CA GLU A 90 9.27 16.90 -2.84
C GLU A 90 9.66 16.08 -1.60
N GLY A 91 10.20 14.88 -1.82
CA GLY A 91 10.54 13.91 -0.77
C GLY A 91 9.49 12.83 -0.58
N ILE A 92 9.84 11.75 0.13
CA ILE A 92 8.93 10.63 0.40
C ILE A 92 7.68 11.10 1.16
N HIS A 93 7.85 12.09 2.04
CA HIS A 93 6.82 12.67 2.87
C HIS A 93 6.32 14.03 2.37
N CYS A 94 6.79 14.51 1.21
CA CYS A 94 6.51 15.85 0.68
C CYS A 94 6.76 16.97 1.71
N ASP A 95 7.80 16.81 2.51
CA ASP A 95 8.15 17.61 3.69
C ASP A 95 9.27 18.63 3.41
N ARG A 96 9.64 18.80 2.14
CA ARG A 96 10.63 19.78 1.70
C ARG A 96 10.22 20.44 0.40
N CYS A 97 10.77 21.63 0.17
CA CYS A 97 10.60 22.36 -1.08
C CYS A 97 11.56 21.86 -2.15
N GLN A 98 11.10 21.88 -3.40
CA GLN A 98 11.95 21.73 -4.57
C GLN A 98 12.95 22.87 -4.65
N GLU A 99 14.05 22.65 -5.38
CA GLU A 99 15.03 23.71 -5.62
C GLU A 99 14.36 24.94 -6.25
N GLY A 100 14.66 26.12 -5.70
CA GLY A 100 14.07 27.38 -6.13
C GLY A 100 12.78 27.77 -5.43
N PHE A 101 12.24 26.93 -4.54
CA PHE A 101 11.06 27.23 -3.74
C PHE A 101 11.36 27.28 -2.24
N PHE A 102 10.54 27.99 -1.46
CA PHE A 102 10.68 28.09 0.01
C PHE A 102 9.33 28.19 0.73
N GLY A 103 9.34 28.20 2.07
CA GLY A 103 8.15 28.54 2.87
C GLY A 103 7.27 27.37 3.34
N LEU A 104 7.66 26.11 3.09
CA LEU A 104 6.96 24.98 3.67
C LEU A 104 7.06 25.01 5.20
N SER A 105 5.94 25.23 5.86
CA SER A 105 5.81 25.26 7.32
C SER A 105 4.50 24.58 7.72
N GLU A 106 4.40 24.10 8.97
CA GLU A 106 3.14 23.52 9.48
C GLU A 106 2.01 24.56 9.61
N GLU A 107 2.37 25.85 9.61
CA GLU A 107 1.46 26.98 9.84
C GLU A 107 0.91 27.59 8.54
N GLN A 108 1.50 27.31 7.38
CA GLN A 108 1.04 27.81 6.07
C GLN A 108 0.66 26.65 5.14
N PRO A 109 -0.64 26.38 4.97
CA PRO A 109 -1.13 25.39 4.01
C PRO A 109 -0.91 25.86 2.58
N GLY A 110 -0.35 24.99 1.73
CA GLY A 110 -0.40 25.14 0.28
C GLY A 110 0.85 25.75 -0.34
N ALA A 111 1.78 24.83 -0.64
CA ALA A 111 2.87 24.95 -1.60
C ALA A 111 4.00 25.89 -1.23
N CYS A 112 5.21 25.38 -1.46
CA CYS A 112 6.38 26.22 -1.48
C CYS A 112 6.21 27.30 -2.58
N GLU A 113 6.68 28.52 -2.30
CA GLU A 113 6.62 29.69 -3.20
C GLU A 113 7.96 29.97 -3.88
#